data_AF-A0A7C7LTF8-F1
#
_entry.id   AF-A0A7C7LTF8-F1
#
_cell.length_a   1.000
_cell.length_b   1.000
_cell.length_c   1.000
_cell.angle_alpha   90.00
_cell.angle_beta   90.00
_cell.angle_gamma   90.00
#
_symmetry.space_group_name_H-M   'P 1'
#
loop_
_entity.id
_entity.type
_entity.pdbx_description
1 polymer ?
#
loop_
_entity_poly.entity_id
_entity_poly.type
_entity_poly.pdbx_seq_one_letter_code
_entity_poly.pdbx_strand_id
1 'polypeptide(L)' 'MENQRPVGSFPPNAYGLFDMAGNAPEWVADAYDAKYYSKSPKKIRSRNRKENSTRVSPVVDLGDSILFTSV' A
#
# COMPACT_ATOMS: atom_id res chain seq x y z
N MET A 1 3.77 24.47 1.42
CA MET A 1 3.55 23.48 0.34
C MET A 1 3.89 24.20 -0.95
N GLU A 2 5.15 24.18 -1.34
CA GLU A 2 5.61 24.92 -2.52
C GLU A 2 6.62 23.98 -3.17
N ASN A 3 6.43 23.67 -4.46
CA ASN A 3 7.14 22.65 -5.28
C ASN A 3 6.42 21.33 -5.56
N GLN A 4 5.12 21.21 -5.27
CA GLN A 4 4.31 20.09 -5.78
C GLN A 4 3.82 20.38 -7.20
N ARG A 5 3.74 19.33 -8.03
CA ARG A 5 3.20 19.39 -9.38
C ARG A 5 1.99 18.46 -9.50
N PRO A 6 1.09 18.67 -10.49
CA PRO A 6 0.06 17.69 -10.80
C PRO A 6 0.68 16.30 -11.02
N VAL A 7 0.01 15.25 -10.52
CA VAL A 7 0.48 13.87 -10.70
C VAL A 7 0.63 13.57 -12.19
N GLY A 8 1.72 12.91 -12.57
CA GLY A 8 2.00 12.56 -13.96
C GLY A 8 2.56 13.71 -14.80
N SER A 9 3.12 14.74 -14.15
CA SER A 9 3.85 15.81 -14.85
C SER A 9 5.13 15.33 -15.55
N PHE A 10 5.60 14.11 -15.25
CA PHE A 10 6.77 13.47 -15.83
C PHE A 10 6.43 12.05 -16.32
N PRO A 11 7.22 11.46 -17.24
CA PRO A 11 6.97 10.10 -17.72
C PRO A 11 6.97 9.05 -16.60
N PRO A 12 6.18 7.96 -16.73
CA PRO A 12 6.17 6.88 -15.75
C PRO A 12 7.46 6.04 -15.84
N ASN A 13 7.77 5.30 -14.77
CA ASN A 13 8.79 4.26 -14.82
C ASN A 13 8.32 3.03 -15.66
N ALA A 14 9.17 2.02 -15.83
CA ALA A 14 8.85 0.81 -16.60
C ALA A 14 7.65 0.00 -16.07
N TYR A 15 7.17 0.30 -14.85
CA TYR A 15 6.00 -0.31 -14.24
C TYR A 15 4.72 0.54 -14.38
N GLY A 16 4.78 1.68 -15.08
CA GLY A 16 3.64 2.59 -15.23
C GLY A 16 3.37 3.48 -14.03
N LEU A 17 4.30 3.57 -13.07
CA LEU A 17 4.15 4.41 -11.86
C LEU A 17 4.76 5.80 -12.09
N PHE A 18 4.02 6.82 -11.67
CA PHE A 18 4.40 8.23 -11.76
C PHE A 18 4.96 8.74 -10.43
N ASP A 19 5.80 9.77 -10.50
CA ASP A 19 6.24 10.57 -9.35
C ASP A 19 6.91 9.81 -8.18
N MET A 20 7.35 8.56 -8.43
CA MET A 20 8.09 7.72 -7.46
C MET A 20 9.38 8.36 -6.91
N ALA A 21 9.87 9.42 -7.57
CA ALA A 21 11.03 10.20 -7.15
C ALA A 21 10.72 11.70 -7.22
N GLY A 22 10.31 12.28 -6.09
CA GLY A 22 9.97 13.70 -5.96
C GLY A 22 8.49 13.91 -5.64
N ASN A 23 7.99 15.10 -5.97
CA ASN A 23 6.61 15.55 -5.71
C ASN A 23 6.21 15.62 -4.23
N ALA A 24 5.97 14.47 -3.59
CA ALA A 24 5.58 14.39 -2.18
C ALA A 24 6.20 13.15 -1.51
N PRO A 25 6.47 13.21 -0.19
CA PRO A 25 6.78 12.00 0.55
C PRO A 25 5.56 11.08 0.59
N GLU A 26 5.78 9.80 0.31
CA GLU A 26 4.75 8.76 0.34
C GLU A 26 4.92 7.93 1.63
N TRP A 27 3.87 7.86 2.44
CA TRP A 27 3.89 7.06 3.68
C TRP A 27 3.92 5.56 3.38
N VAL A 28 4.61 4.81 4.23
CA VAL A 28 4.64 3.34 4.21
C VAL A 28 4.19 2.79 5.56
N ALA A 29 3.74 1.54 5.56
CA ALA A 29 3.31 0.85 6.79
C ALA A 29 4.49 0.49 7.71
N ASP A 30 5.72 0.44 7.17
CA ASP A 30 6.91 0.06 7.90
C ASP A 30 7.41 1.20 8.81
N ALA A 31 7.83 0.84 10.02
CA ALA A 31 8.56 1.74 10.90
C ALA A 31 10.02 1.91 10.42
N TYR A 32 10.57 3.11 10.57
CA TYR A 32 11.96 3.39 10.21
C TYR A 32 12.95 2.74 11.20
N ASP A 33 13.92 1.97 10.68
CA ASP A 33 15.13 1.51 11.38
C ASP A 33 16.32 1.56 10.41
N ALA A 34 17.35 2.35 10.76
CA ALA A 34 18.56 2.51 9.95
C ALA A 34 19.32 1.20 9.67
N LYS A 35 19.11 0.16 10.49
CA LYS A 35 19.74 -1.16 10.34
C LYS A 35 18.77 -2.23 9.81
N TYR A 36 17.54 -1.88 9.42
CA TYR A 36 16.51 -2.85 9.03
C TYR A 36 17.00 -3.85 7.98
N TYR A 37 17.58 -3.38 6.88
CA TYR A 37 18.02 -4.26 5.79
C TYR A 37 19.11 -5.26 6.19
N SER A 38 19.93 -4.95 7.21
CA SER A 38 20.93 -5.90 7.73
C SER A 38 20.32 -7.05 8.54
N LYS A 39 19.12 -6.84 9.09
CA LYS A 39 18.40 -7.80 9.94
C LYS A 39 17.14 -8.37 9.29
N SER A 40 16.80 -7.89 8.09
CA SER A 40 15.60 -8.28 7.35
C SER A 40 15.50 -9.82 7.23
N PRO A 41 14.32 -10.41 7.47
CA PRO A 41 14.13 -11.84 7.29
C PRO A 41 14.47 -12.27 5.86
N LYS A 42 15.50 -13.11 5.70
CA LYS A 42 15.90 -13.64 4.37
C LYS A 42 14.93 -14.66 3.79
N LYS A 43 14.11 -15.28 4.66
CA LYS A 43 13.12 -16.25 4.25
C LYS A 43 11.80 -15.53 3.98
N ILE A 44 11.26 -15.70 2.78
CA ILE A 44 9.88 -15.32 2.48
C ILE A 44 8.99 -16.02 3.50
N ARG A 45 8.28 -15.22 4.31
CA ARG A 45 7.15 -15.75 5.08
C ARG A 45 6.12 -16.19 4.06
N SER A 46 6.08 -17.48 3.74
CA SER A 46 4.87 -18.06 3.16
C SER A 46 3.80 -17.81 4.20
N ARG A 47 2.94 -16.81 3.95
CA ARG A 47 1.69 -16.72 4.71
C ARG A 47 1.04 -18.07 4.48
N ASN A 48 1.01 -18.93 5.50
CA ASN A 48 0.18 -20.11 5.50
C ASN A 48 -1.26 -19.59 5.55
N ARG A 49 -1.76 -19.11 4.42
CA ARG A 49 -3.19 -18.92 4.20
C ARG A 49 -3.72 -20.34 4.31
N LYS A 50 -4.27 -20.68 5.48
CA LYS A 50 -5.04 -21.91 5.63
C LYS A 50 -6.14 -21.79 4.56
N GLU A 51 -6.00 -22.58 3.51
CA GLU A 51 -6.97 -22.63 2.44
C GLU A 51 -8.21 -23.34 2.97
N ASN A 52 -9.01 -22.61 3.73
CA ASN A 52 -10.42 -22.91 3.89
C ASN A 52 -11.10 -22.25 2.67
N SER A 53 -10.69 -22.69 1.48
CA SER A 53 -11.17 -22.23 0.18
C SER A 53 -12.54 -22.84 -0.09
N THR A 54 -13.52 -22.50 0.74
CA THR A 54 -14.90 -22.52 0.28
C THR A 54 -15.10 -21.14 -0.33
N ARG A 55 -15.10 -21.08 -1.66
CA ARG A 55 -15.55 -19.90 -2.42
C ARG A 55 -16.96 -19.59 -1.94
N VAL A 56 -17.13 -18.71 -0.97
CA VAL A 56 -18.42 -18.08 -0.74
C VAL A 56 -18.62 -17.10 -1.88
N SER A 57 -19.56 -17.44 -2.75
CA SER A 57 -20.16 -16.58 -3.78
C SER A 57 -20.48 -15.20 -3.19
N PRO A 58 -20.52 -14.12 -4.00
CA PRO A 58 -20.67 -12.77 -3.48
C PRO A 58 -22.07 -12.60 -2.88
N VAL A 59 -22.19 -12.82 -1.57
CA VAL A 59 -23.28 -12.30 -0.77
C VAL A 59 -22.79 -10.98 -0.24
N VAL A 60 -23.45 -9.92 -0.68
CA VAL A 60 -23.38 -8.58 -0.12
C VAL A 60 -23.56 -8.66 1.39
N ASP A 61 -22.50 -8.44 2.15
CA ASP A 61 -22.63 -8.26 3.60
C ASP A 61 -22.79 -6.76 3.87
N LEU A 62 -24.06 -6.33 3.85
CA LEU A 62 -24.50 -5.04 4.37
C LEU A 62 -24.27 -5.07 5.89
N GLY A 63 -23.05 -4.78 6.34
CA GLY A 63 -22.72 -5.10 7.73
C GLY A 63 -21.62 -4.32 8.43
N ASP A 64 -20.86 -3.44 7.77
CA ASP A 64 -19.88 -2.60 8.47
C ASP A 64 -20.09 -1.13 8.12
N SER A 65 -20.69 -0.43 9.07
CA SER A 65 -20.91 1.01 9.12
C SER A 65 -19.63 1.77 8.80
N ILE A 66 -19.58 2.36 7.61
CA ILE A 66 -18.63 3.41 7.25
C ILE A 66 -19.00 4.65 8.07
N LEU A 67 -18.48 4.77 9.30
CA LEU A 67 -18.56 6.01 10.06
C LEU A 67 -17.52 7.00 9.51
N PHE A 68 -17.81 7.59 8.35
CA PHE A 68 -17.29 8.90 8.01
C PHE A 68 -18.27 9.94 8.57
N THR A 69 -18.02 10.44 9.76
CA THR A 69 -18.68 11.66 10.23
C THR A 69 -18.12 12.85 9.46
N SER A 70 -18.97 13.46 8.63
CA SER A 70 -18.75 14.77 8.03
C SER A 70 -19.11 15.86 9.05
N VAL A 71 -18.18 16.76 9.33
CA VAL A 71 -18.38 18.23 9.47
C VAL A 71 -17.13 18.90 8.93
#